data_AF-G3H9D3-F1
#
_entry.id   AF-G3H9D3-F1
#
_cell.length_a   1.000
_cell.length_b   1.000
_cell.length_c   1.000
_cell.angle_alpha   90.00
_cell.angle_beta   90.00
_cell.angle_gamma   90.00
#
_symmetry.space_group_name_H-M   'P 1'
#
loop_
_entity.id
_entity.type
_entity.pdbx_description
1 polymer ?
#
loop_
_entity_poly.entity_id
_entity_poly.type
_entity_poly.pdbx_seq_one_letter_code
_entity_poly.pdbx_strand_id
1 'polypeptide(L)'
;MDVFATSDLAGFLKAKAQQGWLVVGTVGCPGPEISHSTKVPITSCLEFIWDRPTLLVLGNEGSGLSQEVLASCQLLLTILPRRHLPPGLESLNVSVATGILLHSICSQKKSFPVQTEKGQLLQDT
;
A
#
# COMPACT_ATOMS: atom_id res chain seq x y z
N MET A 1 17.29 -0.02 9.62
CA MET A 1 16.08 0.45 8.93
C MET A 1 16.24 1.94 8.82
N ASP A 2 16.29 2.45 7.59
CA ASP A 2 16.51 3.87 7.35
C ASP A 2 15.18 4.62 7.44
N VAL A 3 15.21 5.83 8.00
CA VAL A 3 14.03 6.67 8.18
C VAL A 3 14.22 7.95 7.39
N PHE A 4 13.24 8.28 6.57
CA PHE A 4 13.24 9.46 5.70
C PHE A 4 11.97 10.28 5.94
N ALA A 5 12.04 11.58 5.66
CA ALA A 5 10.92 12.49 5.72
C ALA A 5 10.83 13.30 4.42
N THR A 6 9.61 13.66 4.02
CA THR A 6 9.33 14.52 2.86
C THR A 6 8.24 15.52 3.24
N SER A 7 8.34 16.74 2.72
CA SER A 7 7.28 17.75 2.83
C SER A 7 6.17 17.55 1.79
N ASP A 8 6.45 16.82 0.72
CA ASP A 8 5.49 16.51 -0.34
C ASP A 8 5.40 14.99 -0.53
N LEU A 9 4.49 14.37 0.22
CA LEU A 9 4.24 12.93 0.12
C LEU A 9 3.52 12.59 -1.18
N ALA A 10 2.56 13.39 -1.61
CA ALA A 10 1.76 13.11 -2.81
C ALA A 10 2.60 13.15 -4.09
N GLY A 11 3.46 14.16 -4.23
CA GLY A 11 4.41 14.23 -5.34
C GLY A 11 5.39 13.06 -5.34
N PHE A 12 5.90 12.66 -4.18
CA PHE A 12 6.76 11.49 -4.05
C PHE A 12 6.06 10.19 -4.50
N LEU A 13 4.83 9.97 -4.05
CA LEU A 13 4.05 8.79 -4.44
C LEU A 13 3.79 8.77 -5.95
N LYS A 14 3.42 9.91 -6.55
CA LYS A 14 3.22 10.04 -8.00
C LYS A 14 4.51 9.77 -8.79
N ALA A 15 5.63 10.32 -8.36
CA ALA A 15 6.93 10.10 -8.99
C ALA A 15 7.33 8.62 -8.94
N LYS A 16 7.09 7.94 -7.81
CA LYS A 16 7.37 6.51 -7.68
C LYS A 16 6.43 5.66 -8.52
N ALA A 17 5.16 6.03 -8.62
CA ALA A 17 4.21 5.39 -9.52
C ALA A 17 4.69 5.46 -10.99
N GLN A 18 5.20 6.62 -11.43
CA GLN A 18 5.78 6.79 -12.76
C GLN A 18 7.05 5.95 -12.99
N GLN A 19 7.80 5.63 -11.93
CA GLN A 19 8.96 4.72 -11.96
C GLN A 19 8.56 3.23 -11.94
N GLY A 20 7.28 2.90 -12.10
CA GLY A 20 6.78 1.53 -12.12
C GLY A 20 6.56 0.92 -10.73
N TRP A 21 6.58 1.71 -9.66
CA TRP A 21 6.22 1.22 -8.34
C TRP A 21 4.69 1.17 -8.17
N LEU A 22 4.21 0.13 -7.52
CA LEU A 22 2.81 0.02 -7.13
C LEU A 22 2.59 0.82 -5.84
N VAL A 23 1.73 1.84 -5.89
CA VAL A 23 1.34 2.61 -4.70
C VAL A 23 0.05 2.04 -4.13
N VAL A 24 0.13 1.51 -2.92
CA VAL A 24 -0.95 0.81 -2.22
C VAL A 24 -1.29 1.53 -0.93
N GLY A 25 -2.50 2.09 -0.85
CA GLY A 25 -3.01 2.71 0.38
C GLY A 25 -3.69 1.70 1.28
N THR A 26 -3.93 2.05 2.55
CA THR A 26 -4.71 1.24 3.48
C THR A 26 -5.97 1.96 3.90
N VAL A 27 -7.08 1.22 3.95
CA VAL A 27 -8.38 1.71 4.41
C VAL A 27 -8.98 0.74 5.42
N GLY A 28 -9.85 1.27 6.29
CA GLY A 28 -10.64 0.44 7.20
C GLY A 28 -11.57 -0.53 6.46
N CYS A 29 -12.27 -1.37 7.21
CA CYS A 29 -13.29 -2.24 6.62
C CYS A 29 -14.39 -1.37 6.01
N PRO A 30 -14.68 -1.47 4.70
CA PRO A 30 -15.77 -0.72 4.10
C PRO A 30 -17.09 -1.16 4.75
N GLY A 31 -17.74 -0.25 5.47
CA GLY A 31 -19.10 -0.42 5.96
C GLY A 31 -20.14 -0.18 4.84
N PRO A 32 -21.42 -0.49 5.07
CA PRO A 32 -22.50 -0.22 4.10
C PRO A 32 -22.58 1.27 3.70
N GLU A 33 -22.22 2.16 4.61
CA GLU A 33 -22.24 3.63 4.45
C GLU A 33 -21.08 4.17 3.58
N ILE A 34 -20.00 3.40 3.35
CA ILE A 34 -18.73 3.90 2.78
C ILE A 34 -18.63 3.62 1.26
N SER A 35 -19.74 3.28 0.62
CA SER A 35 -19.78 2.90 -0.81
C SER A 35 -19.56 4.07 -1.79
N HIS A 36 -19.28 5.30 -1.33
CA HIS A 36 -19.39 6.49 -2.17
C HIS A 36 -18.22 7.48 -2.02
N SER A 37 -17.04 7.19 -2.57
CA SER A 37 -16.17 8.29 -3.05
C SER A 37 -14.89 7.88 -3.78
N THR A 38 -14.41 6.65 -3.60
CA THR A 38 -13.05 6.32 -4.06
C THR A 38 -13.11 5.55 -5.37
N LYS A 39 -12.60 6.17 -6.45
CA LYS A 39 -12.45 5.54 -7.78
C LYS A 39 -11.44 4.38 -7.77
N VAL A 40 -10.68 4.23 -6.68
CA VAL A 40 -9.59 3.26 -6.51
C VAL A 40 -10.16 1.94 -5.99
N PRO A 41 -9.80 0.79 -6.59
CA PRO A 41 -10.27 -0.52 -6.12
C PRO A 41 -9.77 -0.83 -4.72
N ILE A 42 -10.62 -1.53 -3.94
CA ILE A 42 -10.30 -2.03 -2.60
C ILE A 42 -10.14 -3.56 -2.68
N THR A 43 -9.09 -4.10 -2.07
CA THR A 43 -8.78 -5.53 -2.05
C THR A 43 -8.39 -6.00 -0.65
N SER A 44 -8.73 -7.24 -0.32
CA SER A 44 -8.29 -7.87 0.93
C SER A 44 -6.77 -8.03 0.95
N CYS A 45 -6.13 -7.77 2.08
CA CYS A 45 -4.68 -8.01 2.22
C CYS A 45 -4.28 -9.48 2.01
N LEU A 46 -5.22 -10.42 2.14
CA LEU A 46 -5.03 -11.85 1.90
C LEU A 46 -5.05 -12.25 0.42
N GLU A 47 -5.59 -11.38 -0.44
CA GLU A 47 -5.69 -11.61 -1.89
C GLU A 47 -4.62 -10.82 -2.66
N PHE A 48 -3.87 -9.97 -1.95
CA PHE A 48 -2.87 -9.11 -2.54
C PHE A 48 -1.57 -9.86 -2.87
N ILE A 49 -1.28 -9.97 -4.17
CA ILE A 49 -0.05 -10.56 -4.65
C ILE A 49 1.03 -9.49 -4.74
N TRP A 50 2.14 -9.69 -4.04
CA TRP A 50 3.30 -8.81 -4.13
C TRP A 50 4.24 -9.27 -5.26
N ASP A 51 4.10 -8.66 -6.44
CA ASP A 51 4.80 -9.06 -7.68
C ASP A 51 5.67 -7.97 -8.35
N ARG A 52 5.55 -6.71 -7.94
CA ARG A 52 6.42 -5.57 -8.35
C ARG A 52 6.89 -4.75 -7.14
N PRO A 53 7.85 -3.82 -7.27
CA PRO A 53 8.20 -2.89 -6.20
C PRO A 53 6.95 -2.13 -5.70
N THR A 54 6.70 -2.16 -4.40
CA THR A 54 5.44 -1.67 -3.81
C THR A 54 5.71 -0.68 -2.68
N LEU A 55 5.00 0.44 -2.70
CA LEU A 55 4.89 1.38 -1.59
C LEU A 55 3.59 1.13 -0.85
N LEU A 56 3.68 0.66 0.39
CA LEU A 56 2.56 0.55 1.30
C LEU A 56 2.40 1.87 2.07
N VAL A 57 1.24 2.50 1.97
CA VAL A 57 0.93 3.80 2.59
C VAL A 57 -0.09 3.60 3.70
N LEU A 58 0.31 3.95 4.92
CA LEU A 58 -0.50 3.82 6.12
C LEU A 58 -1.08 5.17 6.52
N GLY A 59 -2.37 5.19 6.82
CA GLY A 59 -3.07 6.38 7.28
C GLY A 59 -2.91 6.61 8.77
N ASN A 60 -3.27 7.82 9.19
CA ASN A 60 -3.49 8.09 10.60
C ASN A 60 -4.69 7.27 11.11
N GLU A 61 -4.65 6.83 12.37
CA GLU A 61 -5.71 5.98 12.96
C GLU A 61 -7.09 6.64 12.97
N GLY A 62 -7.16 7.96 13.18
CA GLY A 62 -8.42 8.70 13.19
C GLY A 62 -8.82 9.22 11.81
N SER A 63 -7.95 10.02 11.18
CA SER A 63 -8.29 10.68 9.91
C SER A 63 -8.10 9.81 8.68
N GLY A 64 -7.43 8.66 8.80
CA GLY A 64 -7.06 7.83 7.66
C GLY A 64 -6.02 8.48 6.75
N LEU A 65 -6.07 8.13 5.46
CA LEU A 65 -5.28 8.75 4.40
C LEU A 65 -5.96 10.04 3.93
N SER A 66 -5.18 11.09 3.67
CA SER A 66 -5.71 12.30 3.06
C SER A 66 -6.23 12.02 1.64
N GLN A 67 -7.19 12.83 1.17
CA GLN A 67 -7.78 12.65 -0.16
C GLN A 67 -6.73 12.72 -1.29
N GLU A 68 -5.71 13.55 -1.13
CA GLU A 68 -4.61 13.68 -2.09
C GLU A 68 -3.75 12.42 -2.17
N VAL A 69 -3.49 11.80 -1.02
CA VAL A 69 -2.75 10.53 -0.94
C VAL A 69 -3.60 9.39 -1.52
N LEU A 70 -4.90 9.32 -1.17
CA LEU A 70 -5.84 8.35 -1.75
C LEU A 70 -5.90 8.46 -3.27
N ALA A 71 -5.93 9.67 -3.83
CA ALA A 71 -5.93 9.90 -5.27
C ALA A 71 -4.62 9.49 -5.95
N SER A 72 -3.53 9.37 -5.19
CA SER A 72 -2.23 8.91 -5.68
C SER A 72 -2.05 7.39 -5.56
N CYS A 73 -2.95 6.71 -4.83
CA CYS A 73 -2.96 5.26 -4.71
C CYS A 73 -3.58 4.60 -5.95
N GLN A 74 -2.99 3.49 -6.38
CA GLN A 74 -3.48 2.67 -7.49
C GLN A 74 -4.40 1.54 -6.98
N LEU A 75 -4.20 1.14 -5.73
CA LEU A 75 -4.94 0.09 -5.03
C LEU A 75 -5.09 0.47 -3.56
N LEU A 76 -6.18 0.05 -2.94
CA LEU A 76 -6.38 0.13 -1.50
C LEU A 76 -6.46 -1.26 -0.89
N LEU A 77 -5.78 -1.47 0.24
CA LEU A 77 -5.85 -2.68 1.03
C LEU A 77 -6.70 -2.48 2.26
N THR A 78 -7.46 -3.52 2.59
CA THR A 78 -8.25 -3.60 3.81
C THR A 78 -7.98 -4.91 4.52
N ILE A 79 -8.04 -4.88 5.85
CA ILE A 79 -8.04 -6.08 6.69
C ILE A 79 -9.49 -6.45 6.91
N LEU A 80 -9.96 -7.49 6.22
CA LEU A 80 -11.32 -7.96 6.39
C LEU A 80 -11.47 -8.68 7.73
N PRO A 81 -12.47 -8.33 8.55
CA PRO A 81 -12.75 -9.05 9.77
C PRO A 81 -13.31 -10.44 9.43
N ARG A 82 -12.86 -11.48 10.13
CA ARG A 82 -13.38 -12.85 9.95
C ARG A 82 -14.76 -13.07 10.57
N ARG A 83 -15.25 -12.11 11.36
CA ARG A 83 -16.52 -12.15 12.08
C ARG A 83 -17.16 -10.77 12.00
N HIS A 84 -18.44 -10.67 12.31
CA HIS A 84 -19.08 -9.37 12.44
C HIS A 84 -18.39 -8.56 13.55
N LEU A 85 -18.06 -7.30 13.25
CA LEU A 85 -17.46 -6.41 14.22
C LEU A 85 -18.53 -5.93 15.21
N PRO A 86 -18.24 -5.88 16.52
CA PRO A 86 -19.15 -5.26 17.48
C PRO A 86 -19.43 -3.81 17.08
N PRO A 87 -20.64 -3.29 17.35
CA PRO A 87 -20.92 -1.87 17.18
C PRO A 87 -19.93 -1.04 18.02
N GLY A 88 -19.31 -0.04 17.39
CA GLY A 88 -18.28 0.81 18.00
C GLY A 88 -16.83 0.34 17.79
N LEU A 89 -16.58 -0.81 17.17
CA LEU A 89 -15.24 -1.21 16.74
C LEU A 89 -15.03 -0.86 15.26
N GLU A 90 -14.43 0.30 15.00
CA GLU A 90 -14.28 0.84 13.64
C GLU A 90 -12.97 0.43 12.95
N SER A 91 -11.87 0.30 13.70
CA SER A 91 -10.56 -0.02 13.15
C SER A 91 -9.66 -0.72 14.18
N LEU A 92 -8.55 -1.28 13.69
CA LEU A 92 -7.42 -1.72 14.51
C LEU A 92 -6.44 -0.56 14.70
N ASN A 93 -5.68 -0.60 15.79
CA ASN A 93 -4.56 0.31 15.98
C ASN A 93 -3.59 0.25 14.78
N VAL A 94 -3.04 1.41 14.39
CA VAL A 94 -2.17 1.51 13.20
C VAL A 94 -0.98 0.56 13.25
N SER A 95 -0.37 0.32 14.42
CA SER A 95 0.76 -0.59 14.55
C SER A 95 0.35 -2.06 14.34
N VAL A 96 -0.81 -2.45 14.88
CA VAL A 96 -1.37 -3.80 14.73
C VAL A 96 -1.77 -4.04 13.27
N ALA A 97 -2.45 -3.08 12.65
CA ALA A 97 -2.81 -3.14 11.24
C ALA A 97 -1.55 -3.25 10.35
N THR A 98 -0.52 -2.46 10.64
CA THR A 98 0.76 -2.51 9.94
C THR A 98 1.41 -3.90 10.04
N GLY A 99 1.45 -4.49 11.23
CA GLY A 99 2.00 -5.82 11.43
C GLY A 99 1.27 -6.91 10.64
N ILE A 100 -0.07 -6.88 10.65
CA ILE A 100 -0.91 -7.81 9.88
C ILE A 100 -0.68 -7.65 8.38
N LEU A 101 -0.69 -6.40 7.88
CA LEU A 101 -0.49 -6.10 6.47
C LEU A 101 0.88 -6.57 5.99
N LEU A 102 1.96 -6.19 6.69
CA LEU A 102 3.32 -6.59 6.34
C LEU A 102 3.47 -8.11 6.34
N HIS A 103 2.98 -8.79 7.36
CA HIS A 103 3.02 -10.25 7.42
C HIS A 103 2.27 -10.87 6.23
N SER A 104 1.05 -10.39 5.97
CA SER A 104 0.20 -10.89 4.89
C SER A 104 0.87 -10.73 3.52
N ILE A 105 1.35 -9.53 3.18
CA ILE A 105 1.96 -9.27 1.87
C ILE A 105 3.31 -9.95 1.69
N CYS A 106 4.12 -10.05 2.76
CA CYS A 106 5.43 -10.72 2.69
C CYS A 106 5.27 -12.22 2.50
N SER A 107 4.26 -12.83 3.12
CA SER A 107 3.97 -14.26 2.96
C SER A 107 3.52 -14.63 1.54
N GLN A 108 3.03 -13.66 0.77
CA GLN A 108 2.53 -13.80 -0.60
C GLN A 108 3.55 -13.33 -1.66
N LYS A 109 4.79 -13.04 -1.25
CA LYS A 109 5.82 -12.47 -2.13
C LYS A 109 6.20 -13.47 -3.22
N LYS A 110 6.03 -13.06 -4.48
CA LYS A 110 6.65 -13.76 -5.62
C LYS A 110 8.10 -13.31 -5.73
N SER A 111 9.00 -14.24 -6.06
CA SER A 111 10.41 -13.91 -6.29
C SER A 111 10.52 -12.91 -7.45
N PHE A 112 11.13 -11.77 -7.18
CA PHE A 112 11.46 -10.79 -8.21
C PHE A 112 12.60 -11.30 -9.06
N PRO A 113 12.52 -11.28 -10.41
CA PRO A 113 13.73 -11.29 -11.21
C PRO A 113 14.45 -9.98 -10.92
N VAL A 114 15.58 -10.06 -10.21
CA VAL A 114 16.52 -8.95 -10.09
C VAL A 114 16.99 -8.64 -11.52
N GLN A 115 16.64 -7.47 -12.04
CA GLN A 115 17.29 -6.96 -13.24
C GLN A 115 18.71 -6.57 -12.84
N THR A 116 19.64 -7.51 -12.99
CA THR A 116 21.07 -7.19 -13.00
C THR A 116 21.30 -6.27 -14.19
N GLU A 117 21.53 -4.98 -13.94
CA GLU A 117 22.08 -4.07 -14.94
C GLU A 117 23.38 -4.69 -15.45
N LYS A 118 23.33 -5.28 -16.65
CA LYS A 118 24.55 -5.64 -17.38
C LYS A 118 25.19 -4.31 -17.80
N GLY A 119 26.16 -3.86 -17.03
CA GLY A 119 27.10 -2.83 -17.46
C GLY A 119 27.78 -3.30 -18.74
N GLN A 120 27.29 -2.83 -19.88
CA GLN A 120 28.03 -2.84 -21.14
C GLN A 120 29.09 -1.74 -21.03
N LEU A 121 30.28 -2.08 -20.55
CA LEU A 121 31.47 -1.32 -20.87
C LEU A 121 32.05 -1.95 -22.14
N LEU A 122 31.86 -1.22 -23.24
CA LEU A 122 32.41 -1.50 -24.56
C LEU A 122 33.93 -1.68 -24.47
N GLN A 123 34.43 -2.77 -25.06
CA GLN A 123 35.82 -2.89 -25.45
C GLN A 123 36.03 -1.99 -26.66
N ASP A 124 36.86 -0.95 -26.52
CA ASP A 124 37.46 -0.25 -27.64
C ASP A 124 38.98 -0.42 -27.58
N THR A 125 39.49 -1.15 -28.59
CA THR A 125 40.87 -1.30 -29.08
C THR A 125 41.84 -2.23 -28.34
#